data_AF-A0A165EBM7-F1
#
_entry.id   AF-A0A165EBM7-F1
#
_cell.length_a   1.000
_cell.length_b   1.000
_cell.length_c   1.000
_cell.angle_alpha   90.00
_cell.angle_beta   90.00
_cell.angle_gamma   90.00
#
_symmetry.space_group_name_H-M   'P 1'
#
loop_
_entity.id
_entity.type
_entity.pdbx_description
1 polymer ?
#
loop_
_entity_poly.entity_id
_entity_poly.type
_entity_poly.pdbx_seq_one_letter_code
_entity_poly.pdbx_strand_id
1 'polypeptide(L)' 'RPACVALQNEDHDEDAIIITALASVPFCCHADLLTMTRTELLSVAHTLNAKLPRLLQIDVAPARSDASIRCAIERLV' A
#
# COMPACT_ATOMS: atom_id res chain seq x y z
N ARG A 1 18.84 10.41 -3.95
CA ARG A 1 17.45 10.16 -4.42
C ARG A 1 16.99 8.88 -3.76
N PRO A 2 15.80 8.82 -3.13
CA PRO A 2 15.27 7.56 -2.62
C PRO A 2 15.16 6.54 -3.77
N ALA A 3 15.34 5.25 -3.47
CA ALA A 3 15.21 4.20 -4.46
C ALA A 3 13.75 4.10 -4.93
N CYS A 4 13.54 4.13 -6.25
CA CYS A 4 12.24 3.83 -6.84
C CYS A 4 11.99 2.32 -6.74
N VAL A 5 10.72 1.94 -6.60
CA VAL A 5 10.29 0.53 -6.51
C VAL A 5 9.16 0.30 -7.50
N ALA A 6 9.12 -0.88 -8.11
CA ALA A 6 7.98 -1.34 -8.88
C ALA A 6 7.30 -2.47 -8.10
N LEU A 7 6.01 -2.31 -7.79
CA LEU A 7 5.18 -3.39 -7.28
C LEU A 7 4.59 -4.15 -8.47
N GLN A 8 4.72 -5.46 -8.47
CA GLN A 8 4.13 -6.35 -9.45
C GLN A 8 2.99 -7.12 -8.79
N ASN A 9 1.78 -6.94 -9.30
CA ASN A 9 0.61 -7.70 -8.89
C ASN A 9 0.09 -8.51 -10.09
N GLU A 10 -0.41 -9.71 -9.83
CA GLU A 10 -1.07 -10.54 -10.83
C GLU A 10 -2.58 -10.31 -10.74
N ASP A 11 -3.21 -10.03 -11.87
CA ASP A 11 -4.66 -10.00 -12.01
C ASP A 11 -5.07 -11.27 -12.76
N HIS A 12 -5.51 -12.28 -12.00
CA HIS A 12 -5.90 -13.57 -12.56
C HIS A 12 -7.23 -13.53 -13.30
N ASP A 13 -8.09 -12.53 -13.04
CA ASP A 13 -9.39 -12.41 -13.70
C ASP A 13 -9.19 -11.92 -15.14
N GLU A 14 -8.25 -11.01 -15.35
CA GLU A 14 -7.92 -10.42 -16.66
C GLU A 14 -6.66 -11.01 -17.32
N ASP A 15 -6.06 -12.05 -16.73
CA ASP A 15 -4.77 -12.65 -17.14
C ASP A 15 -3.68 -11.59 -17.39
N ALA A 16 -3.55 -10.64 -16.46
CA ALA A 16 -2.73 -9.45 -16.62
C ALA A 16 -1.71 -9.26 -15.49
N ILE A 17 -0.61 -8.56 -15.81
CA ILE A 17 0.38 -8.12 -14.83
C ILE A 17 0.26 -6.61 -14.62
N ILE A 18 -0.02 -6.21 -13.38
CA ILE A 18 -0.13 -4.81 -12.98
C ILE A 18 1.20 -4.36 -12.36
N ILE A 19 1.89 -3.44 -13.03
CA ILE A 19 3.10 -2.80 -12.51
C ILE A 19 2.78 -1.41 -11.97
N THR A 20 2.93 -1.23 -10.66
CA THR A 20 2.77 0.07 -9.99
C THR A 20 4.14 0.64 -9.60
N ALA A 21 4.54 1.73 -10.24
CA ALA A 21 5.79 2.40 -9.92
C ALA A 21 5.63 3.39 -8.74
N LEU A 22 6.39 3.15 -7.68
CA LEU A 22 6.49 3.98 -6.48
C LEU A 22 7.80 4.78 -6.49
N ALA A 23 7.72 6.04 -6.07
CA ALA A 23 8.88 6.92 -5.97
C ALA A 23 9.78 6.61 -4.75
N SER A 24 9.28 5.80 -3.82
CA SER A 24 9.98 5.35 -2.63
C SER A 24 9.39 4.04 -2.14
N VAL A 25 10.21 3.23 -1.47
CA VAL A 25 9.74 2.09 -0.67
C VAL A 25 8.82 2.62 0.44
N PRO A 26 7.55 2.19 0.54
CA PRO A 26 6.64 2.69 1.56
C PRO A 26 6.96 2.18 2.98
N PHE A 27 7.55 0.99 3.11
CA PHE A 27 8.02 0.40 4.38
C PHE A 27 9.08 -0.67 4.12
N CYS A 28 9.97 -0.93 5.09
CA CYS A 28 11.17 -1.73 4.81
C CYS A 28 10.95 -3.24 4.81
N CYS A 29 9.96 -3.75 5.56
CA CYS A 29 9.60 -5.17 5.61
C CYS A 29 8.20 -5.38 6.23
N HIS A 30 7.67 -6.61 6.15
CA HIS A 30 6.40 -6.95 6.78
C HIS A 30 6.43 -6.78 8.32
N ALA A 31 7.56 -7.05 8.98
CA ALA A 31 7.68 -6.86 10.43
C ALA A 31 7.54 -5.39 10.85
N ASP A 32 8.09 -4.47 10.05
CA ASP A 32 7.96 -3.02 10.24
C ASP A 32 6.47 -2.63 10.21
N LEU A 33 5.74 -3.08 9.19
CA LEU A 33 4.31 -2.84 9.01
C LEU A 33 3.45 -3.33 10.19
N LEU A 34 3.78 -4.47 10.80
CA LEU A 34 3.08 -4.98 11.99
C LEU A 34 3.24 -4.07 13.20
N THR A 35 4.37 -3.38 13.32
CA THR A 35 4.71 -2.51 14.45
C THR A 35 4.34 -1.04 14.27
N MET A 36 3.95 -0.64 13.06
CA MET A 36 3.61 0.76 12.74
C MET A 36 2.47 1.30 13.60
N THR A 37 2.66 2.55 14.04
CA THR A 37 1.61 3.39 14.62
C THR A 37 0.57 3.76 13.57
N ARG A 38 -0.61 4.23 14.02
CA ARG A 38 -1.66 4.70 13.10
C ARG A 38 -1.17 5.79 12.15
N THR A 39 -0.37 6.75 12.62
CA THR A 39 0.14 7.85 11.79
C THR A 39 1.05 7.33 10.67
N GLU A 40 1.88 6.33 10.97
CA GLU A 40 2.75 5.69 9.98
C GLU A 40 1.92 4.90 8.96
N LEU A 41 0.92 4.12 9.42
CA LEU A 41 0.00 3.40 8.53
C LEU A 41 -0.74 4.35 7.58
N LEU A 42 -1.21 5.50 8.07
CA LEU A 42 -1.86 6.53 7.24
C LEU A 42 -0.89 7.12 6.21
N SER A 43 0.36 7.40 6.61
CA SER A 43 1.39 7.91 5.69
C SER A 43 1.67 6.94 4.54
N VAL A 44 1.81 5.65 4.86
CA VAL A 44 1.98 4.57 3.87
C VAL A 44 0.77 4.49 2.95
N ALA A 45 -0.43 4.43 3.52
CA ALA A 45 -1.67 4.33 2.75
C ALA A 45 -1.86 5.53 1.81
N HIS A 46 -1.55 6.75 2.26
CA HIS A 46 -1.59 7.94 1.41
C HIS A 46 -0.56 7.90 0.27
N THR A 47 0.64 7.40 0.54
CA THR A 47 1.69 7.23 -0.47
C THR A 47 1.27 6.26 -1.56
N LEU A 48 0.65 5.13 -1.18
CA LEU A 48 0.09 4.15 -2.12
C LEU A 48 -1.10 4.74 -2.88
N ASN A 49 -2.06 5.36 -2.19
CA ASN A 49 -3.26 5.95 -2.79
C ASN A 49 -2.95 7.04 -3.82
N ALA A 50 -1.82 7.74 -3.69
CA ALA A 50 -1.36 8.72 -4.68
C ALA A 50 -0.96 8.09 -6.03
N LYS A 51 -0.75 6.77 -6.07
CA LYS A 51 -0.37 6.01 -7.27
C LYS A 51 -1.43 5.02 -7.74
N LEU A 52 -2.37 4.66 -6.87
CA LEU A 52 -3.45 3.73 -7.18
C LEU A 52 -4.63 4.44 -7.87
N PRO A 53 -5.32 3.76 -8.82
CA PRO A 53 -6.60 4.23 -9.33
C PRO A 53 -7.64 4.27 -8.20
N ARG A 54 -8.61 5.19 -8.30
CA ARG A 54 -9.60 5.45 -7.21
C ARG A 54 -10.26 4.19 -6.64
N LEU A 55 -10.58 3.22 -7.49
CA LEU A 55 -11.25 1.98 -7.06
C LEU A 55 -10.39 1.11 -6.15
N LEU A 56 -9.06 1.21 -6.26
CA LEU A 56 -8.10 0.41 -5.50
C LEU A 56 -7.50 1.17 -4.30
N GLN A 57 -7.98 2.40 -4.03
CA GLN A 57 -7.46 3.18 -2.91
C GLN A 57 -7.86 2.55 -1.57
N ILE A 58 -6.90 2.52 -0.65
CA ILE A 58 -7.08 2.11 0.73
C ILE A 58 -7.98 3.12 1.44
N ASP A 59 -9.06 2.63 2.03
CA ASP A 59 -9.93 3.45 2.87
C ASP A 59 -9.26 3.76 4.21
N VAL A 60 -8.99 5.05 4.43
CA VAL A 60 -8.31 5.60 5.60
C VAL A 60 -9.23 6.46 6.46
N ALA A 61 -10.55 6.30 6.34
CA ALA A 61 -11.51 7.04 7.14
C ALA A 61 -11.24 6.88 8.66
N PRO A 62 -11.52 7.90 9.49
CA PRO A 62 -11.22 7.85 10.93
C PRO A 62 -11.83 6.65 11.67
N ALA A 63 -12.96 6.12 11.17
CA ALA A 63 -13.63 4.94 11.73
C ALA A 63 -12.93 3.61 11.41
N ARG A 64 -12.00 3.57 10.45
CA ARG A 64 -11.25 2.35 10.12
C ARG A 64 -10.23 2.04 11.20
N SER A 65 -10.18 0.78 11.64
CA SER A 65 -9.19 0.30 12.60
C SER A 65 -7.80 0.20 11.96
N ASP A 66 -6.77 0.30 12.77
CA ASP A 66 -5.37 0.14 12.34
C ASP A 66 -5.15 -1.23 11.68
N ALA A 67 -5.78 -2.28 12.21
CA ALA A 67 -5.74 -3.62 11.62
C ALA A 67 -6.35 -3.68 10.21
N SER A 68 -7.44 -2.95 9.97
CA SER A 68 -8.06 -2.88 8.65
C SER A 68 -7.18 -2.15 7.64
N ILE A 69 -6.55 -1.04 8.04
CA ILE A 69 -5.63 -0.28 7.18
C ILE A 69 -4.40 -1.14 6.88
N ARG A 70 -3.83 -1.79 7.89
CA ARG A 70 -2.69 -2.69 7.73
C ARG A 70 -2.98 -3.84 6.76
N CYS A 71 -4.10 -4.54 6.96
CA CYS A 71 -4.51 -5.63 6.08
C CYS A 71 -4.73 -5.17 4.63
N ALA A 72 -5.24 -3.95 4.43
CA ALA A 72 -5.38 -3.39 3.09
C ALA A 72 -4.02 -3.07 2.44
N ILE A 73 -3.06 -2.56 3.20
CA ILE A 73 -1.68 -2.36 2.74
C ILE A 73 -1.07 -3.72 2.36
N GLU A 74 -1.16 -4.72 3.23
CA GLU A 74 -0.60 -6.07 2.99
C GLU A 74 -1.12 -6.72 1.72
N ARG A 75 -2.40 -6.52 1.35
CA ARG A 75 -2.96 -7.11 0.12
C ARG A 75 -2.45 -6.47 -1.17
N LEU A 76 -1.76 -5.34 -1.10
CA LEU A 76 -1.22 -4.63 -2.27
C LEU A 76 0.25 -4.96 -2.54
N VAL A 77 0.94 -5.61 -1.60
CA VAL A 77 2.41 -5.82 -1.61
C VAL A 77 2.78 -7.29 -1.57
#